data_AF-A0A920RBN7-F1
#
_entry.id   AF-A0A920RBN7-F1
#
_cell.length_a   1.000
_cell.length_b   1.000
_cell.length_c   1.000
_cell.angle_alpha   90.00
_cell.angle_beta   90.00
_cell.angle_gamma   90.00
#
_symmetry.space_group_name_H-M   'P 1'
#
loop_
_entity.id
_entity.type
_entity.pdbx_description
1 polymer ?
#
loop_
_entity_poly.entity_id
_entity_poly.type
_entity_poly.pdbx_seq_one_letter_code
_entity_poly.pdbx_strand_id
1 'polypeptide(L)' 'MQDYGIRSTPNMIVNGKYLITTGENVRTQQEMLDVVDFLVEKERQAMRSSGD' A
#
# COMPACT_ATOMS: atom_id res chain seq x y z
N MET A 1 4.29 -10.49 -10.82
CA MET A 1 5.22 -9.46 -10.29
C MET A 1 5.55 -8.38 -11.33
N GLN A 2 5.65 -8.71 -12.62
CA GLN A 2 5.86 -7.69 -13.68
C GLN A 2 4.74 -6.65 -13.77
N ASP A 3 3.50 -7.01 -13.45
CA ASP A 3 2.34 -6.11 -13.60
C ASP A 3 2.36 -4.86 -12.70
N TYR A 4 3.11 -4.90 -11.59
CA TYR A 4 3.21 -3.77 -10.65
C TYR A 4 4.43 -2.87 -10.91
N GLY A 5 5.30 -3.22 -11.86
CA GLY A 5 6.44 -2.36 -12.23
C GLY A 5 7.44 -2.12 -11.09
N ILE A 6 7.69 -3.10 -10.23
CA ILE A 6 8.65 -2.99 -9.10
C ILE A 6 10.07 -2.77 -9.64
N ARG A 7 10.78 -1.74 -9.13
CA ARG A 7 12.13 -1.35 -9.61
C ARG A 7 13.23 -1.40 -8.54
N SER A 8 12.88 -1.56 -7.27
CA SER A 8 13.81 -1.60 -6.14
C SER A 8 13.24 -2.46 -5.02
N THR A 9 13.88 -2.47 -3.84
CA THR A 9 13.36 -3.10 -2.62
C THR A 9 13.74 -2.23 -1.42
N PRO A 10 12.91 -2.18 -0.35
CA PRO A 10 11.64 -2.87 -0.16
C PRO A 10 10.43 -2.15 -0.80
N ASN A 11 9.36 -2.90 -1.10
CA ASN A 11 8.05 -2.36 -1.53
C ASN A 11 6.93 -3.21 -0.92
N MET A 12 5.75 -2.61 -0.79
CA MET A 12 4.55 -3.31 -0.34
C MET A 12 3.38 -3.04 -1.28
N ILE A 13 2.45 -3.99 -1.39
CA ILE A 13 1.25 -3.84 -2.21
C ILE A 13 0.02 -4.07 -1.33
N VAL A 14 -0.94 -3.15 -1.34
CA VAL A 14 -2.20 -3.25 -0.58
C VAL A 14 -3.37 -3.48 -1.54
N ASN A 15 -4.13 -4.54 -1.27
CA ASN A 15 -5.31 -4.98 -2.03
C ASN A 15 -5.11 -5.12 -3.55
N GLY A 16 -3.87 -5.33 -4.00
CA GLY A 16 -3.53 -5.35 -5.44
C GLY A 16 -3.75 -4.02 -6.17
N LYS A 17 -4.02 -2.92 -5.45
CA LYS A 17 -4.35 -1.60 -6.02
C LYS A 17 -3.27 -0.55 -5.79
N TYR A 18 -2.59 -0.64 -4.65
CA TYR A 18 -1.62 0.36 -4.21
C TYR A 18 -0.24 -0.26 -4.12
N LEU A 19 0.74 0.31 -4.83
CA LEU A 19 2.16 0.03 -4.64
C LEU A 19 2.76 1.11 -3.75
N ILE A 20 3.42 0.70 -2.67
CA ILE A 20 4.09 1.59 -1.72
C ILE A 20 5.59 1.33 -1.84
N THR A 21 6.35 2.40 -2.09
CA THR A 21 7.81 2.39 -2.20
C THR A 21 8.39 3.45 -1.26
N THR A 22 9.62 3.25 -0.79
CA THR A 22 10.36 4.34 -0.14
C THR A 22 10.70 5.42 -1.17
N GLY A 23 10.74 6.68 -0.76
CA GLY A 23 11.04 7.84 -1.60
C GLY A 23 11.00 9.14 -0.81
N GLU A 24 10.87 10.28 -1.49
CA GLU A 24 10.88 11.58 -0.82
C GLU A 24 9.73 11.77 0.19
N ASN A 25 8.57 11.17 -0.12
CA ASN A 25 7.33 11.25 0.69
C ASN A 25 7.21 10.14 1.75
N VAL A 26 7.98 9.07 1.62
CA VAL A 26 8.01 7.93 2.54
C VAL A 26 9.47 7.56 2.73
N ARG A 27 10.11 8.25 3.68
CA ARG A 27 11.56 8.24 3.86
C ARG A 27 12.04 7.05 4.65
N THR A 28 11.17 6.52 5.51
CA THR A 28 11.49 5.38 6.37
C THR A 28 10.56 4.20 6.12
N GLN A 29 11.02 3.02 6.51
CA GLN A 29 10.21 1.81 6.46
C GLN A 29 9.08 1.85 7.49
N GLN A 30 9.25 2.59 8.59
CA GLN A 30 8.19 2.83 9.57
C GLN A 30 7.06 3.66 8.94
N GLU A 31 7.38 4.77 8.27
CA GLU A 31 6.39 5.58 7.54
C GLU A 31 5.68 4.74 6.46
N MET A 32 6.39 3.80 5.84
CA MET A 32 5.79 2.87 4.88
C MET A 32 4.73 1.97 5.53
N LEU A 33 5.01 1.45 6.73
CA LEU A 33 4.06 0.64 7.49
C LEU A 33 2.84 1.47 7.91
N ASP A 34 3.04 2.71 8.35
CA ASP A 34 1.94 3.60 8.74
C ASP A 34 1.01 3.89 7.55
N VAL A 35 1.57 4.08 6.35
CA VAL A 35 0.80 4.23 5.10
C VAL A 35 0.04 2.95 4.76
N VAL A 36 0.64 1.77 4.95
CA VAL A 36 -0.03 0.50 4.71
C VAL A 36 -1.20 0.31 5.66
N ASP A 37 -1.04 0.59 6.95
CA ASP A 37 -2.12 0.48 7.94
C ASP A 37 -3.32 1.37 7.56
N PHE A 38 -3.03 2.61 7.13
CA PHE A 38 -4.06 3.51 6.61
C PHE A 38 -4.78 2.94 5.38
N LEU A 39 -4.06 2.44 4.38
CA LEU A 39 -4.64 1.90 3.15
C LEU A 39 -5.44 0.62 3.39
N VAL A 40 -4.99 -0.24 4.31
CA VAL A 40 -5.71 -1.45 4.70
C VAL A 40 -7.06 -1.08 5.33
N GLU A 41 -7.07 -0.13 6.27
CA GLU A 41 -8.31 0.28 6.91
C GLU A 41 -9.26 0.98 5.92
N LYS A 42 -8.73 1.81 5.03
CA LYS A 42 -9.51 2.42 3.95
C LYS A 42 -10.19 1.36 3.07
N GLU A 43 -9.45 0.34 2.63
CA GLU A 43 -10.02 -0.72 1.79
C GLU A 43 -11.01 -1.58 2.58
N ARG A 44 -10.76 -1.83 3.87
CA ARG A 44 -11.70 -2.55 4.74
C ARG A 44 -13.04 -1.82 4.86
N GLN A 45 -13.02 -0.50 5.03
CA GLN A 45 -14.24 0.31 5.08
C GLN A 45 -14.95 0.33 3.73
N ALA A 46 -14.21 0.48 2.63
CA ALA A 46 -14.76 0.45 1.27
C ALA A 46 -15.44 -0.89 0.94
N MET A 47 -14.86 -2.01 1.36
CA MET A 47 -15.47 -3.34 1.20
C MET A 47 -16.76 -3.45 2.02
N ARG A 48 -16.76 -2.98 3.28
CA ARG A 48 -17.97 -2.96 4.11
C ARG A 48 -19.09 -2.09 3.54
N SER A 49 -18.76 -0.94 2.94
CA SER A 49 -19.76 -0.07 2.33
C SER A 49 -20.27 -0.58 0.98
N SER A 50 -19.52 -1.46 0.32
CA SER A 50 -19.88 -2.00 -0.99
C SER A 50 -20.80 -3.22 -0.93
N GLY A 51 -21.03 -3.78 0.28
CA GLY A 51 -22.04 -4.81 0.54
C GLY A 51 -21.83 -6.11 -0.23
N ASP A 52 -21.07 -7.03 0.37
CA ASP A 52 -21.39 -8.47 0.32
C ASP A 52 -22.23 -8.82 1.55
#